data_AF-A0A7W9MTG9-F1
#
_entry.id   AF-A0A7W9MTG9-F1
#
_cell.length_a   1.000
_cell.length_b   1.000
_cell.length_c   1.000
_cell.angle_alpha   90.00
_cell.angle_beta   90.00
_cell.angle_gamma   90.00
#
_symmetry.space_group_name_H-M   'P 1'
#
loop_
_entity.id
_entity.type
_entity.pdbx_description
1 polymer ?
#
loop_
_entity_poly.entity_id
_entity_poly.type
_entity_poly.pdbx_seq_one_letter_code
_entity_poly.pdbx_strand_id
1 'polypeptide(L)'
;MPDNFADAYPLDAPNPYPAAEIARAWQRERPGAPTESIGIVTPLWRLAKLFADDRRRLLAELGVDPATLDLLSVLRRSGPPYELSTRELTARTLVTAGATSQRIRRAEESGLVTRRTEEARLVVVSLTPGGHELVERTVDQVLTREAELVSSLGAAEREVLGGQLQELLDAVNLKLHTSLEGSAGSTA
;
A
#
# COMPACT_ATOMS: atom_id res chain seq x y z
N MET A 1 -7.61 30.87 -9.64
CA MET A 1 -6.99 29.54 -9.55
C MET A 1 -8.05 28.58 -9.10
N PRO A 2 -8.29 27.43 -9.75
CA PRO A 2 -9.12 26.42 -9.14
C PRO A 2 -8.29 25.76 -8.03
N ASP A 3 -8.79 25.83 -6.80
CA ASP A 3 -8.27 25.05 -5.68
C ASP A 3 -8.29 23.57 -6.06
N ASN A 4 -7.12 22.93 -6.02
CA ASN A 4 -6.97 21.51 -6.29
C ASN A 4 -7.55 20.72 -5.12
N PHE A 5 -8.87 20.46 -5.15
CA PHE A 5 -9.54 19.58 -4.18
C PHE A 5 -8.99 18.14 -4.15
N ALA A 6 -8.07 17.78 -5.06
CA ALA A 6 -7.39 16.48 -5.04
C ALA A 6 -6.28 16.39 -3.97
N ASP A 7 -5.74 17.51 -3.49
CA ASP A 7 -4.66 17.51 -2.50
C ASP A 7 -5.15 17.66 -1.06
N ALA A 8 -6.40 18.10 -0.83
CA ALA A 8 -7.00 18.27 0.49
C ALA A 8 -8.04 17.17 0.78
N TYR A 9 -7.57 15.94 0.97
CA TYR A 9 -8.38 14.81 1.44
C TYR A 9 -8.39 14.79 2.98
N PRO A 10 -9.40 14.25 3.70
CA PRO A 10 -9.56 14.30 5.17
C PRO A 10 -8.43 13.69 6.03
N LEU A 11 -7.28 13.41 5.44
CA LEU A 11 -6.08 12.90 6.05
C LEU A 11 -5.12 14.02 6.49
N ASP A 12 -5.34 15.31 6.27
CA ASP A 12 -4.26 16.29 6.48
C ASP A 12 -3.89 16.60 7.94
N ALA A 13 -4.70 16.18 8.92
CA ALA A 13 -4.32 16.17 10.33
C ALA A 13 -4.97 14.99 11.08
N PRO A 14 -4.29 14.38 12.07
CA PRO A 14 -4.93 13.43 12.97
C PRO A 14 -5.99 14.17 13.79
N ASN A 15 -7.23 14.15 13.31
CA ASN A 15 -8.36 14.65 14.06
C ASN A 15 -8.70 13.63 15.17
N PRO A 16 -8.50 13.96 16.45
CA PRO A 16 -8.79 13.04 17.56
C PRO A 16 -10.29 12.82 17.75
N TYR A 17 -11.14 13.57 17.04
CA TYR A 17 -12.59 13.48 17.20
C TYR A 17 -13.10 12.06 16.87
N PRO A 18 -13.76 11.37 17.81
CA PRO A 18 -14.12 9.96 17.64
C PRO A 18 -15.06 9.71 16.47
N ALA A 19 -14.83 8.64 15.70
CA ALA A 19 -15.72 8.26 14.59
C ALA A 19 -17.17 8.02 15.05
N ALA A 20 -17.37 7.50 16.26
CA ALA A 20 -18.70 7.33 16.85
C ALA A 20 -19.43 8.67 17.05
N GLU A 21 -18.73 9.74 17.41
CA GLU A 21 -19.33 11.07 17.54
C GLU A 21 -19.67 11.68 16.17
N ILE A 22 -18.86 11.39 15.14
CA ILE A 22 -19.18 11.76 13.75
C ILE A 22 -20.45 11.03 13.29
N ALA A 23 -20.58 9.73 13.59
CA ALA A 23 -21.75 8.94 13.26
C ALA A 23 -23.01 9.49 13.96
N ARG A 24 -22.94 9.76 15.27
CA ARG A 24 -24.06 10.34 16.04
C ARG A 24 -24.47 11.71 15.52
N ALA A 25 -23.51 12.55 15.14
CA ALA A 25 -23.80 13.84 14.54
C ALA A 25 -24.59 13.67 13.23
N TRP A 26 -24.15 12.78 12.33
CA TRP A 26 -24.89 12.53 11.08
C TRP A 26 -26.26 11.89 11.29
N GLN A 27 -26.43 11.03 12.30
CA GLN A 27 -27.74 10.47 12.64
C GLN A 27 -28.73 11.56 13.08
N ARG A 28 -28.25 12.55 13.86
CA ARG A 28 -29.06 13.68 14.30
C ARG A 28 -29.41 14.62 13.15
N GLU A 29 -28.42 15.00 12.34
CA GLU A 29 -28.61 15.98 11.26
C GLU A 29 -29.29 15.38 10.01
N ARG A 30 -29.12 14.08 9.78
CA ARG A 30 -29.71 13.35 8.65
C ARG A 30 -30.28 11.99 9.09
N PRO A 31 -31.43 11.98 9.78
CA PRO A 31 -32.10 10.74 10.15
C PRO A 31 -32.32 9.83 8.93
N GLY A 32 -31.98 8.54 9.07
CA GLY A 32 -32.09 7.55 7.99
C GLY A 32 -30.86 7.42 7.07
N ALA A 33 -29.83 8.25 7.24
CA ALA A 33 -28.57 8.08 6.52
C ALA A 33 -27.80 6.84 7.03
N PRO A 34 -27.12 6.08 6.16
CA PRO A 34 -26.30 4.91 6.54
C PRO A 34 -24.99 5.37 7.19
N THR A 35 -25.03 5.53 8.51
CA THR A 35 -23.92 6.05 9.33
C THR A 35 -23.02 4.96 9.89
N GLU A 36 -23.41 3.69 9.74
CA GLU A 36 -22.65 2.51 10.18
C GLU A 36 -21.25 2.44 9.55
N SER A 37 -21.12 2.91 8.31
CA SER A 37 -19.83 2.95 7.60
C SER A 37 -18.80 3.86 8.27
N ILE A 38 -19.23 4.89 9.01
CA ILE A 38 -18.34 5.89 9.61
C ILE A 38 -17.42 5.24 10.65
N GLY A 39 -17.95 4.30 11.43
CA GLY A 39 -17.20 3.57 12.46
C GLY A 39 -16.08 2.68 11.89
N ILE A 40 -16.12 2.37 10.59
CA ILE A 40 -15.14 1.51 9.91
C ILE A 40 -14.22 2.36 9.03
N VAL A 41 -14.82 3.10 8.10
CA VAL A 41 -14.11 3.82 7.04
C VAL A 41 -13.28 4.97 7.62
N THR A 42 -13.79 5.72 8.59
CA THR A 42 -13.07 6.88 9.14
C THR A 42 -11.80 6.46 9.91
N PRO A 43 -11.83 5.50 10.84
CA PRO A 43 -10.62 5.00 11.49
C PRO A 43 -9.63 4.37 10.49
N LEU A 44 -10.12 3.63 9.49
CA LEU A 44 -9.27 2.97 8.49
C LEU A 44 -8.43 4.00 7.71
N TRP A 45 -9.06 5.08 7.22
CA TRP A 45 -8.36 6.17 6.54
C TRP A 45 -7.32 6.85 7.44
N ARG A 46 -7.67 7.15 8.70
CA ARG A 46 -6.75 7.77 9.66
C ARG A 46 -5.56 6.87 9.98
N LEU A 47 -5.79 5.59 10.22
CA LEU A 47 -4.74 4.59 10.47
C LEU A 47 -3.84 4.43 9.24
N ALA A 48 -4.42 4.32 8.04
CA ALA A 48 -3.66 4.22 6.80
C ALA A 48 -2.68 5.40 6.62
N LYS A 49 -3.13 6.63 6.93
CA LYS A 49 -2.25 7.79 6.93
C LYS A 49 -1.17 7.71 8.01
N LEU A 50 -1.53 7.38 9.25
CA LEU A 50 -0.55 7.27 10.34
C LEU A 50 0.55 6.25 10.03
N PHE A 51 0.17 5.08 9.51
CA PHE A 51 1.14 4.07 9.07
C PHE A 51 2.00 4.55 7.90
N ALA A 52 1.40 5.19 6.90
CA ALA A 52 2.13 5.71 5.76
C ALA A 52 3.12 6.81 6.16
N ASP A 53 2.72 7.73 7.03
CA ASP A 53 3.57 8.82 7.52
C ASP A 53 4.72 8.29 8.39
N ASP A 54 4.42 7.35 9.29
CA ASP A 54 5.45 6.72 10.14
C ASP A 54 6.47 5.94 9.32
N ARG A 55 6.01 5.11 8.37
CA ARG A 55 6.89 4.40 7.45
C ARG A 55 7.73 5.36 6.60
N ARG A 56 7.16 6.45 6.09
CA ARG A 56 7.93 7.46 5.34
C ARG A 56 9.03 8.11 6.18
N ARG A 57 8.75 8.43 7.46
CA ARG A 57 9.77 8.97 8.38
C ARG A 57 10.90 7.96 8.61
N LEU A 58 10.56 6.72 8.95
CA LEU A 58 11.54 5.65 9.18
C LEU A 58 12.44 5.45 7.95
N LEU A 59 11.86 5.39 6.76
CA LEU A 59 12.64 5.20 5.53
C LEU A 59 13.53 6.40 5.20
N ALA A 60 13.07 7.63 5.49
CA ALA A 60 13.89 8.82 5.35
C ALA A 60 15.10 8.80 6.30
N GLU A 61 14.92 8.37 7.56
CA GLU A 61 16.01 8.20 8.53
C GLU A 61 17.04 7.16 8.08
N LEU A 62 16.59 6.13 7.35
CA LEU A 62 17.45 5.09 6.77
C LEU A 62 18.05 5.49 5.42
N GLY A 63 17.70 6.65 4.86
CA GLY A 63 18.14 7.08 3.54
C GLY A 63 17.59 6.20 2.40
N VAL A 64 16.46 5.53 2.61
CA VAL A 64 15.85 4.61 1.64
C VAL A 64 14.60 5.23 1.04
N ASP A 65 14.53 5.27 -0.29
CA ASP A 65 13.31 5.67 -0.99
C ASP A 65 12.22 4.58 -0.86
N PRO A 66 10.96 4.93 -0.51
CA PRO A 66 9.89 3.95 -0.35
C PRO A 66 9.62 3.10 -1.60
N ALA A 67 9.77 3.68 -2.79
CA ALA A 67 9.56 2.98 -4.04
C ALA A 67 10.71 2.01 -4.36
N THR A 68 11.94 2.33 -3.95
CA THR A 68 13.06 1.37 -3.96
C THR A 68 12.79 0.22 -3.00
N LEU A 69 12.42 0.48 -1.75
CA LEU A 69 12.13 -0.60 -0.79
C LEU A 69 11.01 -1.53 -1.29
N ASP A 70 9.92 -0.98 -1.83
CA ASP A 70 8.80 -1.75 -2.37
C ASP A 70 9.27 -2.72 -3.47
N LEU A 71 10.04 -2.21 -4.45
CA LEU A 71 10.60 -3.03 -5.53
C LEU A 71 11.50 -4.16 -4.99
N LEU A 72 12.47 -3.83 -4.12
CA LEU A 72 13.38 -4.83 -3.58
C LEU A 72 12.65 -5.86 -2.72
N SER A 73 11.62 -5.44 -1.97
CA SER A 73 10.79 -6.33 -1.15
C SER A 73 9.99 -7.30 -2.00
N VAL A 74 9.45 -6.85 -3.15
CA VAL A 74 8.72 -7.74 -4.09
C VAL A 74 9.65 -8.80 -4.67
N LEU A 75 10.86 -8.42 -5.11
CA LEU A 75 11.87 -9.37 -5.58
C LEU A 75 12.33 -10.31 -4.46
N ARG A 76 12.54 -9.80 -3.25
CA ARG A 76 12.98 -10.61 -2.10
C ARG A 76 11.95 -11.67 -1.71
N ARG A 77 10.66 -11.31 -1.75
CA ARG A 77 9.54 -12.22 -1.46
C ARG A 77 9.23 -13.21 -2.58
N SER A 78 9.79 -13.04 -3.79
CA SER A 78 9.62 -14.04 -4.85
C SER A 78 10.44 -15.31 -4.62
N GLY A 79 11.35 -15.30 -3.63
CA GLY A 79 12.24 -16.41 -3.31
C GLY A 79 13.44 -16.50 -4.26
N PRO A 80 14.50 -17.25 -3.90
CA PRO A 80 15.67 -17.45 -4.74
C PRO A 80 15.27 -17.97 -6.14
N PRO A 81 15.88 -17.47 -7.24
CA PRO A 81 17.05 -16.59 -7.30
C PRO A 81 16.76 -15.08 -7.14
N TYR A 82 15.58 -14.69 -6.63
CA TYR A 82 15.12 -13.31 -6.45
C TYR A 82 15.00 -12.53 -7.77
N GLU A 83 14.43 -13.23 -8.76
CA GLU A 83 14.22 -12.71 -10.11
C GLU A 83 12.74 -12.65 -10.45
N LEU A 84 12.33 -11.58 -11.12
CA LEU A 84 11.00 -11.43 -11.70
C LEU A 84 11.09 -10.72 -13.04
N SER A 85 10.19 -11.05 -13.96
CA SER A 85 9.99 -10.25 -15.15
C SER A 85 9.38 -8.89 -14.82
N THR A 86 9.60 -7.90 -15.68
CA THR A 86 8.95 -6.57 -15.58
C THR A 86 7.41 -6.67 -15.54
N ARG A 87 6.84 -7.64 -16.24
CA ARG A 87 5.39 -7.93 -16.23
C ARG A 87 4.94 -8.44 -14.86
N GLU A 88 5.65 -9.40 -14.28
CA GLU A 88 5.34 -9.92 -12.94
C GLU A 88 5.52 -8.86 -11.87
N LEU A 89 6.58 -8.05 -11.95
CA LEU A 89 6.78 -6.91 -11.05
C LEU A 89 5.58 -5.96 -11.11
N THR A 90 5.14 -5.59 -12.32
CA THR A 90 3.96 -4.71 -12.48
C THR A 90 2.71 -5.33 -11.88
N ALA A 91 2.47 -6.63 -12.10
CA ALA A 91 1.31 -7.33 -11.55
C ALA A 91 1.34 -7.47 -10.02
N ARG A 92 2.53 -7.44 -9.41
CA ARG A 92 2.74 -7.57 -7.96
C ARG A 92 2.91 -6.24 -7.23
N THR A 93 2.94 -5.12 -7.96
CA THR A 93 3.04 -3.77 -7.42
C THR A 93 1.74 -3.01 -7.63
N LEU A 94 1.33 -2.20 -6.65
CA LEU A 94 0.11 -1.37 -6.74
C LEU A 94 0.31 -0.09 -7.57
N VAL A 95 1.26 -0.07 -8.51
CA VAL A 95 1.58 1.10 -9.34
C VAL A 95 1.53 0.78 -10.82
N THR A 96 1.45 1.83 -11.64
CA THR A 96 1.38 1.70 -13.09
C THR A 96 2.65 1.10 -13.68
N ALA A 97 2.56 0.47 -14.85
CA ALA A 97 3.71 -0.09 -15.56
C ALA A 97 4.83 0.94 -15.81
N GLY A 98 4.47 2.19 -16.08
CA GLY A 98 5.42 3.30 -16.22
C GLY A 98 6.14 3.62 -14.91
N ALA A 99 5.42 3.65 -13.79
CA ALA A 99 6.02 3.82 -12.47
C ALA A 99 6.95 2.66 -12.11
N THR A 100 6.55 1.41 -12.37
CA THR A 100 7.40 0.22 -12.16
C THR A 100 8.69 0.30 -12.97
N SER A 101 8.62 0.68 -14.25
CA SER A 101 9.80 0.84 -15.11
C SER A 101 10.78 1.89 -14.59
N GLN A 102 10.24 3.03 -14.12
CA GLN A 102 11.04 4.12 -13.55
C GLN A 102 11.70 3.71 -12.23
N ARG A 103 11.04 2.90 -11.40
CA ARG A 103 11.61 2.33 -10.17
C ARG A 103 12.76 1.39 -10.46
N ILE A 104 12.57 0.46 -11.40
CA ILE A 104 13.62 -0.48 -11.82
C ILE A 104 14.85 0.26 -12.32
N ARG A 105 14.66 1.28 -13.17
CA ARG A 105 15.78 2.10 -13.68
C ARG A 105 16.59 2.73 -12.55
N ARG A 106 15.95 3.37 -11.57
CA ARG A 106 16.64 4.00 -10.43
C ARG A 106 17.38 2.99 -9.57
N ALA A 107 16.77 1.83 -9.33
CA ALA A 107 17.39 0.77 -8.55
C ALA A 107 18.62 0.18 -9.27
N GLU A 108 18.57 0.04 -10.60
CA GLU A 108 19.71 -0.40 -11.39
C GLU A 108 20.83 0.65 -11.42
N GLU A 109 20.49 1.94 -11.59
CA GLU A 109 21.45 3.06 -11.49
C GLU A 109 22.15 3.11 -10.12
N SER A 110 21.47 2.65 -9.07
CA SER A 110 22.00 2.55 -7.71
C SER A 110 22.71 1.21 -7.43
N GLY A 111 22.83 0.32 -8.41
CA GLY A 111 23.47 -0.99 -8.28
C GLY A 111 22.71 -2.01 -7.42
N LEU A 112 21.43 -1.77 -7.14
CA LEU A 112 20.60 -2.61 -6.26
C LEU A 112 19.92 -3.77 -7.02
N VAL A 113 19.74 -3.62 -8.32
CA VAL A 113 19.22 -4.68 -9.20
C VAL A 113 20.02 -4.73 -10.50
N THR A 114 19.93 -5.84 -11.21
CA THR A 114 20.38 -5.97 -12.61
C THR A 114 19.21 -6.26 -13.53
N ARG A 115 19.30 -5.82 -14.78
CA ARG A 115 18.38 -6.23 -15.85
C ARG A 115 19.08 -7.13 -16.86
N ARG A 116 18.39 -8.18 -17.27
CA ARG A 116 18.81 -9.05 -18.38
C ARG A 116 17.65 -9.29 -19.33
N THR A 117 17.95 -9.27 -20.62
CA THR A 117 16.98 -9.61 -21.67
C THR A 117 17.14 -11.08 -22.01
N GLU A 118 16.07 -11.84 -21.88
CA GLU A 118 15.97 -13.24 -22.32
C GLU A 118 15.39 -13.34 -23.75
N GLU A 119 15.20 -14.58 -24.20
CA GLU A 119 14.49 -14.90 -25.43
C GLU A 119 13.10 -14.22 -25.47
N ALA A 120 12.61 -13.96 -26.68
CA ALA A 120 11.35 -13.24 -26.91
C ALA A 120 11.29 -11.81 -26.31
N ARG A 121 12.43 -11.16 -26.03
CA ARG A 121 12.54 -9.81 -25.45
C ARG A 121 11.94 -9.70 -24.05
N LEU A 122 11.86 -10.82 -23.32
CA LEU A 122 11.45 -10.81 -21.92
C LEU A 122 12.55 -10.14 -21.07
N VAL A 123 12.21 -9.10 -20.32
CA VAL A 123 13.16 -8.42 -19.42
C VAL A 123 12.98 -8.95 -18.01
N VAL A 124 14.02 -9.59 -17.51
CA VAL A 124 14.13 -10.12 -16.13
C VAL A 124 14.93 -9.15 -15.28
N VAL A 125 14.46 -8.92 -14.07
CA VAL A 125 15.09 -8.06 -13.05
C VAL A 125 15.50 -8.94 -11.87
N SER A 126 16.74 -8.81 -11.42
CA SER A 126 17.32 -9.64 -10.35
C SER A 126 17.88 -8.78 -9.23
N LEU A 127 17.77 -9.21 -7.97
CA LEU A 127 18.50 -8.57 -6.87
C LEU A 127 20.01 -8.74 -7.03
N THR A 128 20.76 -7.66 -6.77
CA THR A 128 22.21 -7.77 -6.53
C THR A 128 22.46 -8.16 -5.06
N PRO A 129 23.68 -8.59 -4.70
CA PRO A 129 24.06 -8.75 -3.29
C PRO A 129 23.82 -7.48 -2.46
N GLY A 130 24.11 -6.30 -3.03
CA GLY A 130 23.88 -5.02 -2.36
C GLY A 130 22.39 -4.68 -2.20
N GLY A 131 21.57 -4.98 -3.22
CA GLY A 131 20.12 -4.86 -3.12
C GLY A 131 19.52 -5.81 -2.09
N HIS A 132 20.03 -7.04 -2.03
CA HIS A 132 19.63 -8.03 -1.03
C HIS A 132 19.99 -7.57 0.39
N GLU A 133 21.21 -7.09 0.64
CA GLU A 133 21.60 -6.60 1.97
C GLU A 133 20.74 -5.39 2.40
N LEU A 134 20.48 -4.45 1.47
CA LEU A 134 19.66 -3.28 1.75
C LEU A 134 18.23 -3.65 2.15
N VAL A 135 17.60 -4.59 1.43
CA VAL A 135 16.22 -4.99 1.74
C VAL A 135 16.13 -5.74 3.06
N GLU A 136 17.06 -6.64 3.40
CA GLU A 136 17.04 -7.34 4.70
C GLU A 136 17.10 -6.34 5.86
N ARG A 137 18.09 -5.44 5.86
CA ARG A 137 18.27 -4.44 6.93
C ARG A 137 17.06 -3.50 7.05
N THR A 138 16.43 -3.15 5.95
CA THR A 138 15.33 -2.18 5.95
C THR A 138 14.00 -2.82 6.33
N VAL A 139 13.72 -4.02 5.82
CA VAL A 139 12.48 -4.75 6.10
C VAL A 139 12.38 -5.10 7.58
N ASP A 140 13.47 -5.54 8.21
CA ASP A 140 13.47 -5.87 9.65
C ASP A 140 13.04 -4.67 10.51
N GLN A 141 13.51 -3.47 10.18
CA GLN A 141 13.16 -2.25 10.90
C GLN A 141 11.71 -1.83 10.66
N VAL A 142 11.24 -1.90 9.41
CA VAL A 142 9.84 -1.60 9.08
C VAL A 142 8.89 -2.57 9.79
N LEU A 143 9.17 -3.88 9.74
CA LEU A 143 8.32 -4.90 10.35
C LEU A 143 8.32 -4.79 11.88
N THR A 144 9.48 -4.52 12.49
CA THR A 144 9.59 -4.30 13.94
C THR A 144 8.76 -3.09 14.35
N ARG A 145 8.90 -1.96 13.62
CA ARG A 145 8.15 -0.74 13.90
C ARG A 145 6.64 -0.94 13.75
N GLU A 146 6.20 -1.63 12.70
CA GLU A 146 4.78 -1.88 12.48
C GLU A 146 4.20 -2.83 13.52
N ALA A 147 4.97 -3.81 13.98
CA ALA A 147 4.59 -4.70 15.07
C ALA A 147 4.41 -3.92 16.40
N GLU A 148 5.27 -2.93 16.68
CA GLU A 148 5.11 -2.03 17.84
C GLU A 148 3.83 -1.20 17.74
N LEU A 149 3.52 -0.63 16.57
CA LEU A 149 2.34 0.22 16.40
C LEU A 149 1.02 -0.53 16.62
N VAL A 150 1.00 -1.84 16.39
CA VAL A 150 -0.18 -2.69 16.63
C VAL A 150 -0.11 -3.45 17.95
N SER A 151 0.92 -3.21 18.77
CA SER A 151 1.18 -4.02 19.98
C SER A 151 0.17 -3.78 21.11
N SER A 152 -0.65 -2.73 21.02
CA SER A 152 -1.73 -2.47 21.97
C SER A 152 -2.86 -3.51 21.89
N LEU A 153 -2.96 -4.25 20.77
CA LEU A 153 -3.88 -5.36 20.58
C LEU A 153 -3.18 -6.67 20.96
N GLY A 154 -3.86 -7.57 21.67
CA GLY A 154 -3.37 -8.92 21.96
C GLY A 154 -3.27 -9.79 20.70
N ALA A 155 -2.60 -10.94 20.79
CA ALA A 155 -2.39 -11.82 19.63
C ALA A 155 -3.70 -12.27 18.96
N ALA A 156 -4.69 -12.69 19.75
CA ALA A 156 -6.01 -13.10 19.24
C ALA A 156 -6.77 -11.93 18.60
N GLU A 157 -6.69 -10.72 19.18
CA GLU A 157 -7.33 -9.53 18.63
C GLU A 157 -6.71 -9.13 17.29
N ARG A 158 -5.39 -9.25 17.16
CA ARG A 158 -4.68 -9.01 15.89
C ARG A 158 -5.08 -10.01 14.81
N GLU A 159 -5.25 -11.28 15.16
CA GLU A 159 -5.71 -12.31 14.22
C GLU A 159 -7.14 -12.03 13.74
N VAL A 160 -8.05 -11.71 14.67
CA VAL A 160 -9.44 -11.35 14.36
C VAL A 160 -9.50 -10.10 13.47
N LEU A 161 -8.80 -9.03 13.86
CA LEU A 161 -8.79 -7.78 13.10
C LEU A 161 -8.17 -7.99 11.71
N GLY A 162 -7.07 -8.73 11.62
CA GLY A 162 -6.43 -9.07 10.34
C GLY A 162 -7.38 -9.81 9.39
N GLY A 163 -8.10 -10.81 9.91
CA GLY A 163 -9.12 -11.53 9.15
C GLY A 163 -10.25 -10.62 8.65
N GLN A 164 -10.79 -9.76 9.53
CA GLN A 164 -11.87 -8.83 9.18
C GLN A 164 -11.44 -7.79 8.14
N LEU A 165 -10.22 -7.27 8.24
CA LEU A 165 -9.67 -6.33 7.26
C LEU A 165 -9.47 -6.99 5.89
N GLN A 166 -9.00 -8.23 5.85
CA GLN A 166 -8.83 -8.98 4.61
C GLN A 166 -10.17 -9.27 3.94
N GLU A 167 -11.17 -9.74 4.70
CA GLU A 167 -12.53 -9.98 4.20
C GLU A 167 -13.14 -8.69 3.62
N LEU A 168 -12.99 -7.56 4.32
CA LEU A 168 -13.46 -6.26 3.85
C LEU A 168 -12.73 -5.83 2.56
N LEU A 169 -11.41 -6.00 2.49
CA LEU A 169 -10.62 -5.65 1.30
C LEU A 169 -11.06 -6.46 0.07
N ASP A 170 -11.24 -7.77 0.23
CA ASP A 170 -11.67 -8.65 -0.87
C ASP A 170 -13.09 -8.30 -1.34
N ALA A 171 -14.01 -8.05 -0.41
CA ALA A 171 -15.37 -7.64 -0.73
C ALA A 171 -15.42 -6.27 -1.46
N VAL A 172 -14.60 -5.30 -1.05
CA VAL A 172 -14.51 -3.99 -1.70
C VAL A 172 -13.90 -4.11 -3.09
N ASN A 173 -12.80 -4.86 -3.23
CA ASN A 173 -12.17 -5.11 -4.52
C ASN A 173 -13.16 -5.72 -5.51
N LEU A 174 -13.90 -6.77 -5.11
CA LEU A 174 -14.91 -7.39 -5.96
C LEU A 174 -15.98 -6.38 -6.40
N LYS A 175 -16.57 -5.63 -5.45
CA LYS A 175 -17.62 -4.65 -5.75
C LYS A 175 -17.16 -3.57 -6.74
N LEU A 176 -15.92 -3.08 -6.59
CA LEU A 176 -15.38 -2.03 -7.47
C LEU A 176 -15.00 -2.56 -8.85
N HIS A 177 -14.46 -3.79 -8.96
CA HIS A 177 -14.14 -4.39 -10.25
C HIS A 177 -15.40 -4.75 -11.05
N THR A 178 -16.42 -5.35 -10.42
CA THR A 178 -17.71 -5.64 -11.07
C THR A 178 -18.43 -4.36 -11.53
N SER A 179 -18.29 -3.25 -10.78
CA SER A 179 -18.88 -1.97 -11.16
C SER A 179 -18.21 -1.35 -12.40
N LEU A 180 -16.91 -1.57 -12.59
CA LEU A 180 -16.16 -1.10 -13.77
C LEU A 180 -16.55 -1.91 -15.02
N GLU A 181 -16.67 -3.24 -14.91
CA GLU A 181 -17.09 -4.12 -16.02
C GLU A 181 -18.56 -3.89 -16.43
N GLY A 182 -19.46 -3.65 -15.47
CA GLY A 182 -20.86 -3.33 -15.75
C GLY A 182 -21.07 -1.99 -16.44
N SER A 183 -20.19 -1.00 -16.22
CA SER A 183 -20.26 0.31 -16.88
C SER A 183 -19.80 0.28 -18.35
N ALA A 184 -18.90 -0.64 -18.70
CA ALA A 184 -18.39 -0.80 -20.07
C ALA A 184 -19.36 -1.55 -21.00
N GLY A 185 -20.39 -2.22 -20.44
CA GLY A 185 -21.39 -2.99 -21.19
C GLY A 185 -22.67 -2.23 -21.58
N SER A 186 -22.81 -0.94 -21.22
CA SER A 186 -24.05 -0.17 -21.45
C SER A 186 -23.97 0.82 -22.63
N THR A 187 -22.97 0.67 -23.51
CA THR A 187 -22.91 1.39 -24.79
C THR A 187 -22.79 0.40 -25.94
N ALA A 188 -23.90 -0.24 -26.28
CA ALA A 188 -24.12 -0.94 -27.55
C ALA A 188 -25.60 -0.84 -27.92
#